data_AF-A0A7L3DIL4-F1
#
_entry.id   AF-A0A7L3DIL4-F1
#
_cell.length_a   1.000
_cell.length_b   1.000
_cell.length_c   1.000
_cell.angle_alpha   90.00
_cell.angle_beta   90.00
_cell.angle_gamma   90.00
#
_symmetry.space_group_name_H-M   'P 1'
#
loop_
_entity.id
_entity.type
_entity.pdbx_description
1 polymer ?
#
loop_
_entity_poly.entity_id
_entity_poly.type
_entity_poly.pdbx_seq_one_letter_code
_entity_poly.pdbx_strand_id
1 'polypeptide(L)'
;AVGKSTFLRLLGATFPQWHLVTEPVAQWRKVPAAGATQASQGSTNLLQLMYREPARWSYTFQTFSCLSRLKAMLEPPPRPLPGTPHPVRVFERSVYSDRY
;
A
#
# COMPACT_ATOMS: atom_id res chain seq x y z
N ALA A 1 -12.23 3.84 -11.12
CA ALA A 1 -10.90 3.20 -11.06
C ALA A 1 -10.27 3.25 -12.44
N VAL A 2 -9.02 3.72 -12.58
CA VAL A 2 -8.36 3.95 -13.90
C VAL A 2 -7.42 2.80 -14.34
N GLY A 3 -7.45 1.65 -13.65
CA GLY A 3 -6.72 0.45 -14.08
C GLY A 3 -5.23 0.36 -13.70
N LYS A 4 -4.72 1.22 -12.80
CA LYS A 4 -3.30 1.20 -12.36
C LYS A 4 -2.80 -0.18 -11.92
N SER A 5 -3.55 -0.86 -11.05
CA SER A 5 -3.17 -2.19 -10.56
C SER A 5 -3.20 -3.25 -11.66
N THR A 6 -4.05 -3.08 -12.68
CA THR A 6 -4.09 -3.96 -13.86
C THR A 6 -2.84 -3.75 -14.72
N PHE A 7 -2.45 -2.49 -14.95
CA PHE A 7 -1.24 -2.17 -15.69
C PHE A 7 0.03 -2.65 -14.97
N LEU A 8 0.09 -2.53 -13.64
CA LEU A 8 1.20 -3.08 -12.85
C LEU A 8 1.32 -4.60 -13.00
N ARG A 9 0.21 -5.34 -13.03
CA ARG A 9 0.26 -6.80 -13.29
C ARG A 9 0.85 -7.11 -14.66
N LEU A 10 0.51 -6.32 -15.68
CA LEU A 10 1.09 -6.48 -17.01
C LEU A 10 2.61 -6.23 -16.98
N LEU A 11 3.05 -5.14 -16.34
CA LEU A 11 4.49 -4.85 -16.20
C LEU A 11 5.25 -5.95 -15.47
N GLY A 12 4.64 -6.57 -14.45
CA GLY A 12 5.27 -7.67 -13.71
C GLY A 12 5.40 -8.94 -14.55
N ALA A 13 4.46 -9.18 -15.46
CA ALA A 13 4.54 -10.28 -16.42
C ALA A 13 5.57 -10.00 -17.52
N THR A 14 5.72 -8.75 -17.97
CA THR A 14 6.67 -8.36 -19.03
C THR A 14 8.10 -8.24 -18.52
N PHE A 15 8.29 -7.79 -17.27
CA PHE A 15 9.59 -7.55 -16.66
C PHE A 15 9.71 -8.24 -15.29
N PRO A 16 9.99 -9.55 -15.23
CA PRO A 16 10.07 -10.30 -13.97
C PRO A 16 11.13 -9.78 -13.00
N GLN A 17 12.21 -9.19 -13.51
CA GLN A 17 13.29 -8.55 -12.75
C GLN A 17 12.91 -7.19 -12.15
N TRP A 18 11.74 -6.63 -12.46
CA TRP A 18 11.30 -5.36 -11.87
C TRP A 18 10.63 -5.60 -10.53
N HIS A 19 10.91 -4.72 -9.57
CA HIS A 19 10.25 -4.78 -8.28
C HIS A 19 9.06 -3.84 -8.26
N LEU A 20 7.86 -4.41 -8.24
CA LEU A 20 6.61 -3.67 -8.23
C LEU A 20 6.02 -3.63 -6.82
N VAL A 21 5.67 -2.43 -6.35
CA VAL A 21 5.05 -2.21 -5.03
C VAL A 21 3.65 -1.67 -5.25
N THR A 22 2.64 -2.44 -4.87
CA THR A 22 1.24 -2.06 -4.98
C THR A 22 0.77 -1.25 -3.78
N GLU A 23 -0.38 -0.57 -3.91
CA GLU A 23 -0.95 0.16 -2.79
C GLU A 23 -1.38 -0.81 -1.67
N PRO A 24 -1.09 -0.50 -0.39
CA PRO A 24 -1.48 -1.32 0.75
C PRO A 24 -2.97 -1.18 1.09
N VAL A 25 -3.87 -1.18 0.10
CA VAL A 25 -5.33 -1.03 0.27
C VAL A 25 -5.90 -2.08 1.23
N ALA A 26 -5.35 -3.30 1.21
CA ALA A 26 -5.75 -4.36 2.12
C ALA A 26 -5.50 -3.98 3.60
N GLN A 27 -4.41 -3.28 3.89
CA GLN A 27 -4.08 -2.80 5.24
C GLN A 27 -5.07 -1.72 5.69
N TRP A 28 -5.53 -0.87 4.77
CA TRP A 28 -6.51 0.19 5.08
C TRP A 28 -7.91 -0.36 5.38
N ARG A 29 -8.25 -1.52 4.82
CA ARG A 29 -9.54 -2.21 5.05
C ARG A 29 -9.52 -3.07 6.30
N LYS A 30 -8.34 -3.46 6.79
CA LYS A 30 -8.15 -4.35 7.93
C LYS A 30 -7.09 -3.79 8.88
N VAL A 31 -7.40 -2.64 9.50
CA VAL A 31 -6.53 -2.06 10.53
C VAL A 31 -6.74 -2.85 11.83
N PRO A 32 -5.69 -3.43 12.43
CA PRO A 32 -5.79 -4.08 13.73
C PRO A 32 -6.22 -3.05 14.79
N ALA A 33 -7.18 -3.39 15.63
CA ALA A 33 -7.53 -2.56 16.77
C ALA A 33 -6.33 -2.48 17.74
N ALA A 34 -5.97 -1.26 18.18
CA ALA A 34 -4.89 -1.07 19.13
C ALA A 34 -5.20 -1.81 20.44
N GLY A 35 -4.33 -2.75 20.82
CA GLY A 35 -4.46 -3.53 22.07
C GLY A 35 -4.79 -5.01 21.89
N ALA A 36 -5.15 -5.48 20.69
CA ALA A 36 -5.43 -6.89 20.46
C ALA A 36 -4.15 -7.66 20.10
N THR A 37 -3.41 -8.11 21.12
CA THR A 37 -2.56 -9.29 20.97
C THR A 37 -3.47 -10.46 20.60
N GLN A 38 -3.26 -11.03 19.42
CA GLN A 38 -3.88 -12.25 18.93
C GLN A 38 -5.35 -12.14 18.42
N ALA A 39 -5.47 -12.15 17.10
CA ALA A 39 -6.42 -12.92 16.29
C ALA A 39 -7.95 -12.87 16.50
N SER A 40 -8.56 -12.15 17.44
CA SER A 40 -10.01 -12.33 17.68
C SER A 40 -10.90 -11.10 17.93
N GLN A 41 -10.45 -9.85 17.77
CA GLN A 41 -11.36 -8.71 17.92
C GLN A 41 -11.21 -7.68 16.80
N GLY A 42 -12.18 -7.70 15.88
CA GLY A 42 -12.57 -6.62 14.96
C GLY A 42 -11.46 -5.97 14.14
N SER A 43 -11.32 -6.33 12.86
CA SER A 43 -10.56 -5.49 11.92
C SER A 43 -11.38 -4.25 11.56
N THR A 44 -10.82 -3.06 11.73
CA THR A 44 -11.51 -1.81 11.36
C THR A 44 -11.21 -1.44 9.91
N ASN A 45 -12.25 -1.14 9.14
CA ASN A 45 -12.12 -0.68 7.76
C ASN A 45 -12.05 0.85 7.72
N LEU A 46 -10.83 1.39 7.87
CA LEU A 46 -10.58 2.83 7.92
C LEU A 46 -10.92 3.52 6.59
N LEU A 47 -10.73 2.83 5.47
CA LEU A 47 -11.14 3.33 4.15
C LEU A 47 -12.65 3.58 4.11
N GLN A 48 -13.45 2.67 4.66
CA GLN A 48 -14.90 2.83 4.73
C GLN A 48 -15.33 3.92 5.71
N LEU A 49 -14.64 4.06 6.85
CA LEU A 49 -14.90 5.15 7.80
C LEU A 49 -14.63 6.53 7.19
N MET A 50 -13.57 6.66 6.39
CA MET A 50 -13.28 7.89 5.63
C MET A 50 -14.41 8.25 4.67
N TYR A 51 -14.96 7.29 3.94
CA TYR A 51 -16.10 7.55 3.04
C TYR A 51 -17.42 7.83 3.77
N ARG A 52 -17.62 7.28 4.97
CA ARG A 52 -18.85 7.50 5.76
C ARG A 52 -18.86 8.84 6.49
N GLU A 53 -17.76 9.17 7.17
CA GLU A 53 -17.65 10.36 8.01
C GLU A 53 -16.30 11.07 7.75
N PRO A 54 -16.14 11.73 6.59
CA PRO A 54 -14.88 12.33 6.18
C PRO A 54 -14.39 13.41 7.17
N ALA A 55 -15.29 14.23 7.72
CA ALA A 55 -14.94 15.24 8.72
C ALA A 55 -14.23 14.66 9.96
N ARG A 56 -14.53 13.41 10.31
CA ARG A 56 -13.92 12.71 11.45
C ARG A 56 -12.67 11.92 11.05
N TRP A 57 -12.70 11.26 9.90
CA TRP A 57 -11.71 10.23 9.55
C TRP A 57 -10.75 10.58 8.42
N SER A 58 -10.95 11.69 7.69
CA SER A 58 -10.05 12.08 6.60
C SER A 58 -8.61 12.28 7.07
N TYR A 59 -8.38 13.01 8.17
CA TYR A 59 -7.03 13.23 8.69
C TYR A 59 -6.34 11.92 9.10
N THR A 60 -7.05 11.06 9.83
CA THR A 60 -6.56 9.75 10.26
C THR A 60 -6.24 8.85 9.06
N PHE A 61 -7.15 8.79 8.08
CA PHE A 61 -6.96 7.98 6.89
C PHE A 61 -5.79 8.49 6.04
N GLN A 62 -5.68 9.80 5.79
CA GLN A 62 -4.61 10.37 4.99
C GLN A 62 -3.23 10.19 5.65
N THR A 63 -3.17 10.34 6.98
CA THR A 63 -1.93 10.07 7.73
C THR A 63 -1.55 8.59 7.63
N PHE A 64 -2.52 7.69 7.80
CA PHE A 64 -2.28 6.24 7.75
C PHE A 64 -1.92 5.76 6.33
N SER A 65 -2.59 6.25 5.29
CA SER A 65 -2.29 5.91 3.89
C SER A 65 -0.87 6.34 3.52
N CYS A 66 -0.51 7.59 3.83
CA CYS A 66 0.83 8.13 3.59
C CYS A 66 1.92 7.31 4.29
N LEU A 67 1.76 7.04 5.60
CA LEU A 67 2.73 6.25 6.37
C LEU A 67 2.84 4.81 5.87
N SER A 68 1.72 4.16 5.55
CA SER A 68 1.73 2.79 5.03
C SER A 68 2.45 2.70 3.68
N ARG A 69 2.31 3.71 2.82
CA ARG A 69 3.00 3.79 1.54
C ARG A 69 4.49 4.06 1.72
N LEU A 70 4.84 5.00 2.61
CA LEU A 70 6.24 5.27 2.96
C LEU A 70 6.93 4.01 3.48
N LYS A 71 6.27 3.26 4.35
CA LYS A 71 6.79 1.99 4.88
C LYS A 71 7.04 0.98 3.75
N ALA A 72 6.10 0.80 2.83
CA ALA A 72 6.27 -0.09 1.67
C ALA A 72 7.39 0.38 0.72
N MET A 73 7.65 1.69 0.63
CA MET A 73 8.77 2.25 -0.14
C MET A 73 10.12 2.01 0.52
N LEU A 74 10.18 2.07 1.85
CA LEU A 74 11.39 1.85 2.64
C LEU A 74 11.72 0.36 2.83
N GLU A 75 10.76 -0.55 2.67
CA GLU A 75 11.02 -1.98 2.73
C GLU A 75 12.07 -2.39 1.68
N PRO A 76 13.09 -3.17 2.09
CA PRO A 76 14.12 -3.62 1.17
C PRO A 76 13.49 -4.53 0.11
N PRO A 77 13.87 -4.38 -1.17
CA PRO A 77 13.38 -5.28 -2.20
C PRO A 77 13.80 -6.73 -1.87
N PRO A 78 13.02 -7.74 -2.33
CA PRO A 78 13.41 -9.13 -2.23
C PRO A 78 14.83 -9.31 -2.78
N ARG A 79 15.62 -10.18 -2.14
CA ARG A 79 16.98 -10.45 -2.59
C ARG A 79 16.92 -10.81 -4.09
N PRO A 80 17.65 -10.07 -4.95
CA PRO A 80 17.72 -10.44 -6.35
C PRO A 80 18.27 -11.86 -6.48
N LEU A 81 17.75 -12.60 -7.47
CA LEU A 81 18.36 -13.86 -7.87
C LEU A 81 19.84 -13.58 -8.24
N PRO A 82 20.78 -14.49 -7.91
CA PRO A 82 22.19 -14.30 -8.23
C PRO A 82 22.37 -13.91 -9.71
N GLY A 83 22.98 -12.75 -9.97
CA GLY A 83 23.21 -12.25 -11.33
C GLY A 83 22.12 -11.36 -11.94
N THR A 84 21.02 -11.07 -11.22
CA THR A 84 19.94 -10.20 -11.73
C THR A 84 19.57 -9.11 -10.72
N PRO A 85 20.33 -7.99 -10.64
CA PRO A 85 19.90 -6.87 -9.80
C PRO A 85 18.52 -6.38 -10.26
N HIS A 86 17.61 -6.07 -9.32
CA HIS A 86 16.34 -5.42 -9.66
C HIS A 86 16.64 -4.00 -10.14
N PRO A 87 16.63 -3.73 -11.46
CA PRO A 87 17.16 -2.46 -11.97
C PRO A 87 16.14 -1.33 -11.81
N VAL A 88 14.86 -1.67 -11.63
CA VAL A 88 13.74 -0.74 -11.60
C VAL A 88 12.80 -1.09 -10.45
N ARG A 89 12.43 -0.08 -9.66
CA ARG A 89 11.35 -0.14 -8.67
C ARG A 89 10.19 0.73 -9.15
N VAL A 90 9.00 0.16 -9.24
CA VAL A 90 7.78 0.88 -9.62
C VAL A 90 6.81 0.85 -8.47
N PHE A 91 6.28 2.01 -8.09
CA PHE A 91 5.31 2.16 -7.01
C PHE A 91 3.94 2.53 -7.58
N GLU A 92 2.90 1.87 -7.08
CA GLU A 92 1.53 2.29 -7.35
C GLU A 92 1.23 3.57 -6.56
N ARG A 93 1.16 4.71 -7.28
CA ARG A 93 1.14 6.07 -6.72
C ARG A 93 2.41 6.43 -5.91
N SER A 94 2.48 7.68 -5.48
CA SER A 94 3.58 8.21 -4.68
C SER A 94 3.05 8.96 -3.45
N VAL A 95 3.95 9.26 -2.50
CA VAL A 95 3.66 10.11 -1.34
C VAL A 95 3.20 11.52 -1.75
N TYR A 96 3.61 11.98 -2.93
CA TYR A 96 3.16 13.26 -3.48
C TYR A 96 1.67 13.23 -3.81
N SER A 97 1.18 12.15 -4.41
CA SER A 97 -0.25 11.99 -4.75
C SER A 97 -1.17 11.73 -3.55
N ASP A 98 -0.63 11.53 -2.34
CA ASP A 98 -1.46 11.55 -1.12
C ASP A 98 -1.64 12.97 -0.57
N ARG A 99 -0.73 13.91 -0.91
CA ARG A 99 -0.74 15.29 -0.42
C ARG A 99 -1.33 16.30 -1.41
N TYR A 100 -1.06 16.13 -2.70
CA TYR A 100 -1.46 17.01 -3.80
C TYR A 100 -2.47 16.31 -4.71
#